data_AF-A0A1E1FMW2-F1
#
_entry.id   AF-A0A1E1FMW2-F1
#
_cell.length_a   1.000
_cell.length_b   1.000
_cell.length_c   1.000
_cell.angle_alpha   90.00
_cell.angle_beta   90.00
_cell.angle_gamma   90.00
#
_symmetry.space_group_name_H-M   'P 1'
#
loop_
_entity.id
_entity.type
_entity.pdbx_description
1 polymer ?
#
loop_
_entity_poly.entity_id
_entity_poly.type
_entity_poly.pdbx_seq_one_letter_code
_entity_poly.pdbx_strand_id
1 'polypeptide(L)'
;MNLITTILVITMALSSILAVVSFWLPQMSPDAEKLSPYECGFDPLGSARLPFSLRFFLGAILFLLFDLEIALLLPLPWGDQLHNPTGTFFWATTVLILLTLGLIYEWTQGGLEWAE
;
A
#
# COMPACT_ATOMS: atom_id res chain seq x y z
N MET A 1 -16.49 6.33 -26.71
CA MET A 1 -15.35 6.34 -25.77
C MET A 1 -15.67 5.29 -24.70
N ASN A 2 -14.80 4.31 -24.46
CA ASN A 2 -15.05 3.26 -23.46
C ASN A 2 -15.11 3.87 -22.06
N LEU A 3 -15.86 3.25 -21.15
CA LEU A 3 -15.98 3.73 -19.76
C LEU A 3 -14.62 3.94 -19.07
N ILE A 4 -13.67 3.03 -19.33
CA ILE A 4 -12.30 3.15 -18.81
C ILE A 4 -11.62 4.40 -19.34
N THR A 5 -11.71 4.65 -20.65
CA THR A 5 -11.11 5.83 -21.28
C THR A 5 -11.77 7.13 -20.82
N THR A 6 -13.09 7.13 -20.55
CA THR A 6 -13.78 8.32 -20.03
C THR A 6 -13.33 8.63 -18.60
N ILE A 7 -13.23 7.62 -17.73
CA ILE A 7 -12.83 7.82 -16.34
C ILE A 7 -11.39 8.34 -16.27
N LEU A 8 -10.46 7.69 -16.98
CA LEU A 8 -9.05 8.10 -16.99
C LEU A 8 -8.86 9.54 -17.49
N VAL A 9 -9.54 9.91 -18.57
CA VAL A 9 -9.44 11.27 -19.12
C VAL A 9 -9.97 12.30 -18.11
N ILE A 10 -11.12 12.04 -17.49
CA ILE A 10 -11.72 12.98 -16.54
C ILE A 10 -10.87 13.12 -15.28
N THR A 11 -10.37 12.03 -14.68
CA THR A 11 -9.58 12.10 -13.45
C THR A 11 -8.22 12.76 -13.66
N MET A 12 -7.55 12.45 -14.77
CA MET A 12 -6.28 13.07 -15.16
C MET A 12 -6.47 14.57 -15.46
N ALA A 13 -7.53 14.93 -16.21
CA ALA A 13 -7.85 16.32 -16.51
C ALA A 13 -8.14 17.11 -15.23
N LEU A 14 -9.01 16.58 -14.35
CA LEU A 14 -9.38 17.27 -13.12
C LEU A 14 -8.18 17.48 -12.18
N SER A 15 -7.38 16.44 -11.94
CA SER A 15 -6.18 16.55 -11.09
C SER A 15 -5.16 17.53 -11.65
N SER A 16 -4.91 17.51 -12.96
CA SER A 16 -4.00 18.45 -13.61
C SER A 16 -4.50 19.90 -13.56
N ILE A 17 -5.79 20.14 -13.81
CA ILE A 17 -6.39 21.48 -13.71
C ILE A 17 -6.26 22.02 -12.29
N LEU A 18 -6.61 21.22 -11.28
CA LEU A 18 -6.49 21.62 -9.88
C LEU A 18 -5.04 21.92 -9.48
N ALA A 19 -4.08 21.10 -9.93
CA ALA A 19 -2.66 21.36 -9.71
C ALA A 19 -2.22 22.68 -10.37
N VAL A 20 -2.58 22.91 -11.63
CA VAL A 20 -2.26 24.17 -12.34
C VAL A 20 -2.85 25.37 -11.62
N VAL A 21 -4.12 25.32 -11.24
CA VAL A 21 -4.76 26.40 -10.48
C VAL A 21 -4.04 26.64 -9.14
N SER A 22 -3.68 25.57 -8.42
CA SER A 22 -2.98 25.67 -7.13
C SER A 22 -1.58 26.29 -7.24
N PHE A 23 -0.86 26.09 -8.35
CA PHE A 23 0.47 26.65 -8.55
C PHE A 23 0.46 28.07 -9.13
N TRP A 24 -0.52 28.39 -9.99
CA TRP A 24 -0.53 29.64 -10.75
C TRP A 24 -1.40 30.75 -10.15
N LEU A 25 -2.42 30.41 -9.35
CA LEU A 25 -3.30 31.40 -8.74
C LEU A 25 -2.65 32.14 -7.56
N PRO A 26 -1.87 31.51 -6.66
CA PRO A 26 -1.25 32.19 -5.53
C PRO A 26 -0.08 33.08 -5.93
N GLN A 27 0.08 34.21 -5.25
CA GLN A 27 1.27 35.05 -5.40
C GLN A 27 2.43 34.45 -4.60
N MET A 28 3.40 33.87 -5.30
CA MET A 28 4.58 33.23 -4.69
C MET A 28 5.64 34.28 -4.34
N SER A 29 6.02 34.37 -3.06
CA SER A 29 7.13 35.21 -2.56
C SER A 29 8.11 34.34 -1.77
N PRO A 30 9.00 33.60 -2.45
CA PRO A 30 9.96 32.72 -1.80
C PRO A 30 11.02 33.53 -1.03
N ASP A 31 11.24 33.15 0.22
CA ASP A 31 12.37 33.59 1.03
C ASP A 31 13.05 32.35 1.63
N ALA A 32 14.27 32.50 2.16
CA ALA A 32 15.05 31.36 2.68
C ALA A 32 14.34 30.65 3.85
N GLU A 33 13.62 31.41 4.68
CA GLU A 33 12.92 30.90 5.88
C GLU A 33 11.61 30.16 5.53
N LYS A 34 10.83 30.58 4.52
CA LYS A 34 9.64 29.84 4.05
C LYS A 34 10.03 28.57 3.29
N LEU A 35 11.24 28.54 2.74
CA LEU A 35 11.77 27.37 2.04
C LEU A 35 12.52 26.41 2.98
N SER A 36 12.75 26.78 4.25
CA SER A 36 13.40 25.91 5.21
C SER A 36 12.43 24.85 5.77
N PRO A 37 12.92 23.66 6.18
CA PRO A 37 12.08 22.64 6.79
C PRO A 37 11.44 23.13 8.09
N TYR A 38 10.14 22.86 8.26
CA TYR A 38 9.44 23.20 9.50
C TYR A 38 9.66 22.15 10.59
N GLU A 39 10.38 22.49 11.66
CA GLU A 39 10.54 21.66 12.88
C GLU A 39 9.95 22.39 14.10
N CYS A 40 8.63 22.63 14.08
CA CYS A 40 7.90 23.29 15.18
C CYS A 40 8.42 24.70 15.55
N GLY A 41 9.03 25.40 14.59
CA GLY A 41 9.63 26.73 14.79
C GLY A 41 11.10 26.71 15.23
N PHE A 42 11.74 25.54 15.24
CA PHE A 42 13.16 25.39 15.48
C PHE A 42 13.91 25.02 14.20
N ASP A 43 15.22 25.31 14.18
CA ASP A 43 16.11 24.81 13.14
C ASP A 43 16.26 23.29 13.25
N PRO A 44 16.23 22.57 12.13
CA PRO A 44 16.29 21.13 12.17
C PRO A 44 17.63 20.64 12.72
N LEU A 45 17.57 19.76 13.72
CA LEU A 45 18.77 19.20 14.36
C LEU A 45 19.57 18.27 13.43
N GLY A 46 18.95 17.81 12.35
CA GLY A 46 19.57 16.94 11.36
C GLY A 46 18.63 16.66 10.18
N SER A 47 18.95 15.63 9.41
CA SER A 47 18.09 15.23 8.29
C SER A 47 16.85 14.48 8.79
N ALA A 48 15.69 14.70 8.16
CA ALA A 48 14.48 13.90 8.36
C ALA A 48 14.64 12.40 7.97
N ARG A 49 15.75 12.02 7.32
CA ARG A 49 16.08 10.64 6.96
C ARG A 49 16.73 9.91 8.13
N LEU A 50 15.95 9.66 9.16
CA LEU A 50 16.38 8.92 10.35
C LEU A 50 16.31 7.40 10.10
N PRO A 51 17.13 6.59 10.79
CA PRO A 51 16.96 5.15 10.80
C PRO A 51 15.57 4.81 11.33
N PHE A 52 14.79 4.12 10.50
CA PHE A 52 13.43 3.73 10.82
C PHE A 52 13.40 2.38 11.53
N SER A 53 12.36 2.13 12.34
CA SER A 53 12.31 0.89 13.10
C SER A 53 12.04 -0.32 12.18
N LEU A 54 12.80 -1.40 12.39
CA LEU A 54 12.69 -2.63 11.59
C LEU A 54 11.32 -3.32 11.73
N ARG A 55 10.55 -3.00 12.77
CA ARG A 55 9.23 -3.61 13.01
C ARG A 55 8.20 -3.20 11.96
N PHE A 56 8.24 -1.95 11.51
CA PHE A 56 7.39 -1.52 10.39
C PHE A 56 7.79 -2.16 9.06
N PHE A 57 9.08 -2.45 8.88
CA PHE A 57 9.57 -3.15 7.69
C PHE A 57 9.07 -4.60 7.63
N LEU A 58 8.99 -5.28 8.79
CA LEU A 58 8.41 -6.62 8.90
C LEU A 58 6.94 -6.65 8.44
N GLY A 59 6.16 -5.63 8.82
CA GLY A 59 4.79 -5.46 8.35
C GLY A 59 4.67 -5.34 6.82
N ALA A 60 5.62 -4.66 6.17
CA ALA A 60 5.64 -4.52 4.70
C ALA A 60 5.95 -5.84 3.99
N ILE A 61 6.88 -6.65 4.52
CA ILE A 61 7.18 -7.98 3.98
C ILE A 61 5.97 -8.89 4.14
N LEU A 62 5.35 -8.88 5.33
CA LEU A 62 4.17 -9.67 5.62
C LEU A 62 3.01 -9.30 4.68
N PHE A 63 2.77 -8.00 4.46
CA PHE A 63 1.80 -7.53 3.47
C PHE A 63 2.09 -8.07 2.07
N LEU A 64 3.34 -8.02 1.62
CA LEU A 64 3.74 -8.50 0.29
C LEU A 64 3.50 -10.01 0.11
N LEU A 65 3.79 -10.81 1.15
CA LEU A 65 3.52 -12.25 1.14
C LEU A 65 2.02 -12.54 1.07
N PHE A 66 1.21 -11.89 1.91
CA PHE A 66 -0.25 -12.07 1.88
C PHE A 66 -0.87 -11.59 0.57
N ASP A 67 -0.37 -10.50 -0.04
CA ASP A 67 -0.86 -10.01 -1.32
C ASP A 67 -0.61 -11.01 -2.46
N LEU A 68 0.57 -11.65 -2.47
CA LEU A 68 0.89 -12.72 -3.42
C LEU A 68 -0.05 -13.92 -3.26
N GLU A 69 -0.32 -14.33 -2.02
CA GLU A 69 -1.21 -15.46 -1.75
C GLU A 69 -2.68 -15.16 -2.12
N ILE A 70 -3.15 -13.92 -1.89
CA ILE A 70 -4.48 -13.48 -2.33
C ILE A 70 -4.58 -13.47 -3.85
N ALA A 71 -3.54 -13.01 -4.56
CA ALA A 71 -3.49 -13.07 -6.02
C ALA A 71 -3.61 -14.51 -6.53
N LEU A 72 -3.08 -15.48 -5.79
CA LEU A 72 -3.18 -16.92 -6.05
C LEU A 72 -4.61 -17.47 -5.85
N LEU A 73 -5.39 -16.86 -4.95
CA LEU A 73 -6.79 -17.21 -4.67
C LEU A 73 -7.79 -16.45 -5.57
N LEU A 74 -7.39 -15.37 -6.24
CA LEU A 74 -8.23 -14.62 -7.16
C LEU A 74 -8.89 -15.46 -8.27
N PRO A 75 -8.24 -16.48 -8.89
CA PRO A 75 -8.84 -17.24 -9.98
C PRO A 75 -9.90 -18.27 -9.54
N LEU A 76 -10.18 -18.42 -8.23
CA LEU A 76 -11.09 -19.46 -7.71
C LEU A 76 -12.51 -19.46 -8.32
N PRO A 77 -13.17 -18.31 -8.59
CA PRO A 77 -14.50 -18.32 -9.21
C PRO A 77 -14.52 -18.97 -10.59
N TRP A 78 -13.44 -18.86 -11.36
CA TRP A 78 -13.30 -19.58 -12.64
C TRP A 78 -12.88 -21.03 -12.44
N GLY A 79 -12.10 -21.31 -11.38
CA GLY A 79 -11.69 -22.66 -11.02
C GLY A 79 -12.84 -23.59 -10.61
N ASP A 80 -13.95 -23.04 -10.11
CA ASP A 80 -15.16 -23.80 -9.77
C ASP A 80 -15.91 -24.30 -11.02
N GLN A 81 -15.68 -23.67 -12.18
CA GLN A 81 -16.30 -24.05 -13.46
C GLN A 81 -15.51 -25.16 -14.20
N LEU A 82 -14.38 -25.61 -13.65
CA LEU A 82 -13.56 -26.67 -14.25
C LEU A 82 -14.21 -28.05 -14.08
N HIS A 83 -13.74 -29.03 -14.86
CA HIS A 83 -14.22 -30.41 -14.80
C HIS A 83 -14.02 -31.09 -13.43
N ASN A 84 -13.11 -30.58 -12.60
CA ASN A 84 -12.81 -31.11 -11.27
C ASN A 84 -12.81 -29.98 -10.21
N PRO A 85 -13.99 -29.48 -9.80
CA PRO A 85 -14.09 -28.38 -8.83
C PRO A 85 -13.66 -28.80 -7.42
N THR A 86 -13.82 -30.09 -7.07
CA THR A 86 -13.39 -30.61 -5.77
C THR A 86 -11.87 -30.59 -5.62
N GLY A 87 -11.12 -30.83 -6.70
CA GLY A 87 -9.66 -30.66 -6.74
C GLY A 87 -9.23 -29.21 -6.54
N THR A 88 -9.87 -28.26 -7.23
CA THR A 88 -9.64 -26.82 -7.03
C THR A 88 -9.90 -26.41 -5.59
N PHE A 89 -11.01 -26.85 -5.01
CA PHE A 89 -11.38 -26.55 -3.62
C PHE A 89 -10.37 -27.12 -2.61
N PHE A 90 -9.85 -28.33 -2.85
CA PHE A 90 -8.81 -28.93 -2.02
C PHE A 90 -7.53 -28.10 -2.00
N TRP A 91 -7.05 -27.66 -3.18
CA TRP A 91 -5.87 -26.80 -3.27
C TRP A 91 -6.10 -25.43 -2.64
N ALA A 92 -7.26 -24.81 -2.88
CA ALA A 92 -7.63 -23.54 -2.26
C ALA A 92 -7.60 -23.62 -0.73
N THR A 93 -8.18 -24.68 -0.17
CA THR A 93 -8.21 -24.93 1.27
C THR A 93 -6.80 -25.15 1.81
N THR A 94 -5.94 -25.86 1.06
CA THR A 94 -4.53 -26.08 1.44
C THR A 94 -3.76 -24.77 1.53
N VAL A 95 -3.94 -23.86 0.57
CA VAL A 95 -3.32 -22.52 0.59
C VAL A 95 -3.83 -21.70 1.77
N LEU A 96 -5.14 -21.71 2.05
CA LEU A 96 -5.71 -21.00 3.21
C LEU A 96 -5.19 -21.55 4.56
N ILE A 97 -5.00 -22.86 4.67
CA ILE A 97 -4.40 -23.47 5.87
C ILE A 97 -2.95 -23.00 6.01
N LEU A 98 -2.16 -22.98 4.93
CA LEU A 98 -0.77 -22.51 4.99
C LEU A 98 -0.70 -21.04 5.41
N LEU A 99 -1.56 -20.20 4.83
CA LEU A 99 -1.70 -18.77 5.14
C LEU A 99 -2.02 -18.54 6.62
N THR A 100 -3.02 -19.27 7.15
CA THR A 100 -3.42 -19.15 8.56
C THR A 100 -2.33 -19.66 9.51
N LEU A 101 -1.62 -20.73 9.19
CA LEU A 101 -0.50 -21.22 9.99
C LEU A 101 0.68 -20.24 9.98
N GLY A 102 1.00 -19.64 8.84
CA GLY A 102 2.03 -18.60 8.72
C GLY A 102 1.70 -17.38 9.58
N LEU A 103 0.44 -16.94 9.56
CA LEU A 103 -0.04 -15.84 10.41
C LEU A 103 0.08 -16.17 11.91
N ILE A 104 -0.35 -17.37 12.31
CA ILE A 104 -0.26 -17.82 13.70
C ILE A 104 1.21 -17.85 14.14
N TYR A 105 2.11 -18.38 13.31
CA TYR A 105 3.53 -18.42 13.62
C TYR A 105 4.07 -17.01 13.89
N GLU A 106 3.82 -16.06 12.98
CA GLU A 106 4.32 -14.69 13.12
C GLU A 106 3.75 -13.98 14.36
N TRP A 107 2.47 -14.24 14.67
CA TRP A 107 1.85 -13.75 15.89
C TRP A 107 2.57 -14.28 17.12
N THR A 108 2.84 -15.59 17.19
CA THR A 108 3.51 -16.19 18.35
C THR A 108 4.95 -15.70 18.53
N GLN A 109 5.62 -15.26 17.46
CA GLN A 109 6.95 -14.65 17.52
C GLN A 109 6.93 -13.17 17.92
N GLY A 110 5.74 -12.58 18.16
CA GLY A 110 5.61 -11.17 18.48
C GLY A 110 5.90 -10.24 17.31
N GLY A 111 5.92 -10.75 16.06
CA GLY A 111 6.14 -9.92 14.86
C GLY A 111 5.05 -8.89 14.62
N LEU A 112 3.86 -9.13 15.20
CA LEU A 112 2.69 -8.24 15.16
C LEU A 112 2.55 -7.37 16.43
N GLU A 113 3.40 -7.55 17.43
CA GLU A 113 3.35 -6.76 18.66
C GLU A 113 4.00 -5.40 18.46
N TRP A 114 3.20 -4.35 18.65
CA TRP A 114 3.66 -2.98 18.63
C TRP A 114 4.48 -2.71 19.89
N ALA A 115 5.64 -2.08 19.73
CA ALA A 115 6.32 -1.48 20.87
C ALA A 115 5.48 -0.30 21.35
N GLU A 116 5.17 -0.27 22.65
CA GLU A 116 5.06 1.01 23.35
C GLU A 116 6.44 1.69 23.38
#